data_AF-A0A1I3YTW1-F1
#
_entry.id   AF-A0A1I3YTW1-F1
#
_cell.length_a   1.000
_cell.length_b   1.000
_cell.length_c   1.000
_cell.angle_alpha   90.00
_cell.angle_beta   90.00
_cell.angle_gamma   90.00
#
_symmetry.space_group_name_H-M   'P 1'
#
loop_
_entity.id
_entity.type
_entity.pdbx_description
1 polymer ?
#
loop_
_entity_poly.entity_id
_entity_poly.type
_entity_poly.pdbx_seq_one_letter_code
_entity_poly.pdbx_strand_id
1 'polypeptide(L)'
;MSVSDTTLSLAQFREALLAGRTGLEARLPRMTRLEGARKVLVYTYGTRGKDLALQLRAAGIGCVIYDNGAAARANAEADGFEVTRDLSLDLPLIVAAGQNQIEILGELTREAYSLAEGLYALNLRNSYGPARAFSDSVVDDAEDLFAVYHGLDAGCRRAFLGVLQYRASLDVHYLAHRRPVGEMWRPPVAGLRIESFCDIGAYDGDSLTATKAVFPELSRSLTIEPSAAMAPVIAAAAERLGVANRNFIGAAWSHPTRLDARLIFNGMLVIEENTAGDIQTETLDALVGEETYDYVKMDVEGSEAAVMAGGAEALQRARCIAVASYHLPHDLTAVPAQLRRLVGDEVGETWRLAFAHYSQSFDDSIFYLHRA
;
A
#
# COMPACT_ATOMS: atom_id res chain seq x y z
N MET A 1 -25.45 0.51 -11.94
CA MET A 1 -26.52 -0.25 -11.26
C MET A 1 -26.02 -0.58 -9.87
N SER A 2 -26.74 -0.12 -8.84
CA SER A 2 -26.44 -0.42 -7.44
C SER A 2 -26.62 -1.93 -7.24
N VAL A 3 -25.51 -2.67 -7.19
CA VAL A 3 -25.51 -4.02 -6.63
C VAL A 3 -25.74 -3.83 -5.15
N SER A 4 -26.83 -4.38 -4.60
CA SER A 4 -27.15 -4.24 -3.18
C SER A 4 -25.97 -4.72 -2.34
N ASP A 5 -25.26 -3.79 -1.71
CA ASP A 5 -24.18 -4.08 -0.75
C ASP A 5 -24.82 -4.59 0.53
N THR A 6 -25.19 -5.88 0.51
CA THR A 6 -25.83 -6.53 1.65
C THR A 6 -24.77 -6.78 2.69
N THR A 7 -24.87 -6.08 3.82
CA THR A 7 -23.97 -6.29 4.96
C THR A 7 -24.01 -7.75 5.39
N LEU A 8 -22.86 -8.41 5.40
CA LEU A 8 -22.76 -9.78 5.88
C LEU A 8 -22.91 -9.83 7.41
N SER A 9 -23.51 -10.90 7.91
CA SER A 9 -23.35 -11.31 9.31
C SER A 9 -21.93 -11.83 9.56
N LEU A 10 -21.48 -11.88 10.82
CA LEU A 10 -20.18 -12.46 11.18
C LEU A 10 -20.02 -13.90 10.67
N ALA A 11 -21.09 -14.70 10.69
CA ALA A 11 -21.06 -16.07 10.18
C ALA A 11 -20.79 -16.13 8.67
N GLN A 12 -21.50 -15.33 7.89
CA GLN A 12 -21.30 -15.24 6.42
C GLN A 12 -19.93 -14.66 6.07
N PHE A 13 -19.46 -13.67 6.84
CA PHE A 13 -18.14 -13.09 6.67
C PHE A 13 -17.03 -14.13 6.93
N ARG A 14 -17.13 -14.89 8.03
CA ARG A 14 -16.21 -16.01 8.31
C ARG A 14 -16.21 -17.06 7.22
N GLU A 15 -17.39 -17.44 6.73
CA GLU A 15 -17.53 -18.38 5.62
C GLU A 15 -16.80 -17.90 4.37
N ALA A 16 -16.89 -16.60 4.05
CA ALA A 16 -16.19 -16.00 2.92
C ALA A 16 -14.65 -16.06 3.08
N LEU A 17 -14.12 -15.89 4.29
CA LEU A 17 -12.67 -16.00 4.56
C LEU A 17 -12.20 -17.47 4.56
N LEU A 18 -12.99 -18.38 5.12
CA LEU A 18 -12.71 -19.83 5.08
C LEU A 18 -12.71 -20.38 3.66
N ALA A 19 -13.61 -19.90 2.80
CA ALA A 19 -13.58 -20.21 1.38
C ALA A 19 -12.26 -19.73 0.72
N GLY A 20 -11.77 -18.56 1.13
CA GLY A 20 -10.45 -18.07 0.75
C GLY A 20 -9.32 -19.02 1.14
N ARG A 21 -9.26 -19.44 2.41
CA ARG A 21 -8.27 -20.41 2.92
C ARG A 21 -8.33 -21.74 2.17
N THR A 22 -9.52 -22.26 1.93
CA THR A 22 -9.72 -23.47 1.10
C THR A 22 -9.17 -23.24 -0.32
N GLY A 23 -9.35 -22.05 -0.87
CA GLY A 23 -8.79 -21.64 -2.16
C GLY A 23 -7.26 -21.55 -2.16
N LEU A 24 -6.62 -21.17 -1.06
CA LEU A 24 -5.16 -21.23 -0.90
C LEU A 24 -4.68 -22.68 -0.83
N GLU A 25 -5.33 -23.52 -0.02
CA GLU A 25 -4.99 -24.96 0.09
C GLU A 25 -5.06 -25.67 -1.26
N ALA A 26 -6.04 -25.33 -2.09
CA ALA A 26 -6.17 -25.85 -3.45
C ALA A 26 -5.04 -25.36 -4.40
N ARG A 27 -4.41 -24.21 -4.11
CA ARG A 27 -3.29 -23.64 -4.87
C ARG A 27 -1.92 -24.10 -4.40
N LEU A 28 -1.76 -24.56 -3.15
CA LEU A 28 -0.47 -25.02 -2.64
C LEU A 28 0.20 -26.09 -3.53
N PRO A 29 -0.51 -27.12 -4.05
CA PRO A 29 0.12 -28.14 -4.88
C PRO A 29 0.82 -27.59 -6.12
N ARG A 30 0.21 -26.60 -6.81
CA ARG A 30 0.84 -25.99 -8.00
C ARG A 30 2.04 -25.11 -7.63
N MET A 31 2.08 -24.55 -6.43
CA MET A 31 3.17 -23.69 -5.96
C MET A 31 4.44 -24.46 -5.56
N THR A 32 4.36 -25.78 -5.36
CA THR A 32 5.53 -26.63 -5.04
C THR A 32 6.69 -26.49 -6.04
N ARG A 33 6.38 -26.20 -7.31
CA ARG A 33 7.39 -25.93 -8.36
C ARG A 33 8.22 -24.68 -8.06
N LEU A 34 7.64 -23.68 -7.39
CA LEU A 34 8.34 -22.49 -6.93
C LEU A 34 9.22 -22.80 -5.71
N GLU A 35 8.70 -23.50 -4.71
CA GLU A 35 9.41 -23.77 -3.44
C GLU A 35 10.76 -24.48 -3.64
N GLY A 36 10.87 -25.33 -4.66
CA GLY A 36 12.12 -26.00 -5.04
C GLY A 36 12.98 -25.29 -6.09
N ALA A 37 12.56 -24.12 -6.58
CA ALA A 37 13.18 -23.44 -7.70
C ALA A 37 14.50 -22.77 -7.32
N ARG A 38 15.58 -23.13 -8.02
CA ARG A 38 16.86 -22.39 -7.97
C ARG A 38 16.91 -21.22 -8.96
N LYS A 39 16.03 -21.24 -9.95
CA LYS A 39 15.90 -20.19 -10.97
C LYS A 39 14.43 -20.05 -11.38
N VAL A 40 13.98 -18.81 -11.57
CA VAL A 40 12.61 -18.50 -12.02
C VAL A 40 12.63 -17.55 -13.23
N LEU A 41 11.53 -17.48 -13.95
CA LEU A 41 11.26 -16.47 -14.97
C LEU A 41 10.34 -15.40 -14.36
N VAL A 42 10.66 -14.12 -14.52
CA VAL A 42 9.87 -12.99 -13.98
C VAL A 42 9.30 -12.17 -15.12
N TYR A 43 8.00 -11.87 -15.08
CA TYR A 43 7.29 -11.06 -16.08
C TYR A 43 6.35 -10.07 -15.40
N THR A 44 6.57 -8.77 -15.31
CA THR A 44 7.42 -7.83 -16.06
C THR A 44 8.55 -7.29 -15.19
N TYR A 45 9.33 -6.34 -15.71
CA TYR A 45 10.36 -5.60 -14.97
C TYR A 45 9.97 -4.13 -14.74
N GLY A 46 8.77 -3.92 -14.19
CA GLY A 46 8.38 -2.66 -13.56
C GLY A 46 8.85 -2.59 -12.10
N THR A 47 8.33 -1.64 -11.31
CA THR A 47 8.70 -1.47 -9.88
C THR A 47 8.64 -2.79 -9.09
N ARG A 48 7.48 -3.48 -9.12
CA ARG A 48 7.29 -4.75 -8.41
C ARG A 48 8.11 -5.91 -8.98
N GLY A 49 8.36 -5.89 -10.30
CA GLY A 49 9.23 -6.85 -10.96
C GLY A 49 10.69 -6.73 -10.52
N LYS A 50 11.18 -5.49 -10.44
CA LYS A 50 12.51 -5.18 -9.91
C LYS A 50 12.62 -5.55 -8.43
N ASP A 51 11.62 -5.22 -7.62
CA ASP A 51 11.57 -5.65 -6.22
C ASP A 51 11.70 -7.17 -6.07
N LEU A 52 10.87 -7.92 -6.81
CA LEU A 52 10.92 -9.37 -6.79
C LEU A 52 12.30 -9.89 -7.23
N ALA A 53 12.87 -9.37 -8.31
CA ALA A 53 14.18 -9.78 -8.82
C ALA A 53 15.31 -9.54 -7.80
N LEU A 54 15.28 -8.41 -7.10
CA LEU A 54 16.23 -8.09 -6.03
C LEU A 54 16.06 -9.00 -4.81
N GLN A 55 14.81 -9.31 -4.44
CA GLN A 55 14.50 -10.26 -3.36
C GLN A 55 14.98 -11.67 -3.69
N LEU A 56 14.73 -12.15 -4.92
CA LEU A 56 15.20 -13.44 -5.42
C LEU A 56 16.74 -13.53 -5.35
N ARG A 57 17.44 -12.50 -5.84
CA ARG A 57 18.90 -12.42 -5.77
C ARG A 57 19.42 -12.48 -4.33
N ALA A 58 18.80 -11.74 -3.42
CA ALA A 58 19.17 -11.75 -1.99
C ALA A 58 18.90 -13.12 -1.32
N ALA A 59 17.88 -13.84 -1.79
CA ALA A 59 17.57 -15.20 -1.35
C ALA A 59 18.43 -16.29 -2.04
N GLY A 60 19.35 -15.91 -2.95
CA GLY A 60 20.18 -16.85 -3.70
C GLY A 60 19.43 -17.60 -4.81
N ILE A 61 18.25 -17.12 -5.22
CA ILE A 61 17.44 -17.67 -6.31
C ILE A 61 17.74 -16.85 -7.57
N GLY A 62 18.18 -17.52 -8.64
CA GLY A 62 18.41 -16.85 -9.91
C GLY A 62 17.09 -16.42 -10.56
N CYS A 63 17.12 -15.36 -11.37
CA CYS A 63 15.97 -15.01 -12.20
C CYS A 63 16.41 -14.64 -13.62
N VAL A 64 15.56 -14.97 -14.58
CA VAL A 64 15.60 -14.43 -15.93
C VAL A 64 14.41 -13.49 -16.07
N ILE A 65 14.63 -12.32 -16.64
CA ILE A 65 13.61 -11.30 -16.83
C ILE A 65 13.02 -11.43 -18.23
N TYR A 66 11.70 -11.56 -18.30
CA TYR A 66 10.93 -11.40 -19.52
C TYR A 66 10.12 -10.11 -19.45
N ASP A 67 10.20 -9.30 -20.49
CA ASP A 67 9.37 -8.12 -20.63
C ASP A 67 9.13 -7.84 -22.12
N ASN A 68 7.95 -7.32 -22.48
CA ASN A 68 7.64 -6.91 -23.85
C ASN A 68 8.33 -5.59 -24.21
N GLY A 69 8.54 -4.70 -23.24
CA GLY A 69 9.16 -3.39 -23.42
C GLY A 69 10.69 -3.47 -23.57
N ALA A 70 11.21 -2.85 -24.62
CA ALA A 70 12.67 -2.77 -24.83
C ALA A 70 13.38 -1.98 -23.71
N ALA A 71 12.75 -0.92 -23.21
CA ALA A 71 13.29 -0.13 -22.10
C ALA A 71 13.37 -0.94 -20.79
N ALA A 72 12.31 -1.69 -20.46
CA ALA A 72 12.29 -2.51 -19.26
C ALA A 72 13.37 -3.61 -19.29
N ARG A 73 13.57 -4.25 -20.46
CA ARG A 73 14.67 -5.18 -20.69
C ARG A 73 16.05 -4.53 -20.52
N ALA A 74 16.28 -3.37 -21.13
CA ALA A 74 17.55 -2.65 -20.98
C ALA A 74 17.82 -2.25 -19.52
N ASN A 75 16.78 -1.86 -18.78
CA ASN A 75 16.90 -1.55 -17.35
C ASN A 75 17.25 -2.80 -16.53
N ALA A 76 16.65 -3.96 -16.84
CA ALA A 76 16.99 -5.23 -16.20
C ALA A 76 18.46 -5.63 -16.45
N GLU A 77 18.94 -5.49 -17.69
CA GLU A 77 20.34 -5.74 -18.04
C GLU A 77 21.28 -4.78 -17.29
N ALA A 78 20.93 -3.49 -17.21
CA ALA A 78 21.70 -2.49 -16.48
C ALA A 78 21.77 -2.78 -14.97
N ASP A 79 20.71 -3.35 -14.39
CA ASP A 79 20.66 -3.83 -13.00
C ASP A 79 21.37 -5.20 -12.80
N GLY A 80 21.90 -5.79 -13.88
CA GLY A 80 22.69 -7.02 -13.88
C GLY A 80 21.88 -8.32 -13.97
N PHE A 81 20.65 -8.27 -14.46
CA PHE A 81 19.81 -9.45 -14.64
C PHE A 81 19.88 -10.00 -16.07
N GLU A 82 19.79 -11.33 -16.19
CA GLU A 82 19.63 -12.00 -17.48
C GLU A 82 18.25 -11.68 -18.05
N VAL A 83 18.17 -11.37 -19.35
CA VAL A 83 16.93 -11.06 -20.05
C VAL A 83 16.64 -12.07 -21.15
N THR A 84 15.37 -12.40 -21.34
CA THR A 84 14.90 -13.25 -22.43
C THR A 84 13.67 -12.69 -23.12
N ARG A 85 13.42 -13.18 -24.33
CA ARG A 85 12.14 -13.03 -25.06
C ARG A 85 11.43 -14.37 -25.24
N ASP A 86 11.99 -15.44 -24.69
CA ASP A 86 11.48 -16.78 -24.81
C ASP A 86 10.65 -17.14 -23.57
N LEU A 87 9.32 -17.10 -23.70
CA LEU A 87 8.40 -17.59 -22.68
C LEU A 87 8.31 -19.12 -22.67
N SER A 88 9.02 -19.87 -23.51
CA SER A 88 9.00 -21.33 -23.52
C SER A 88 10.03 -21.97 -22.58
N LEU A 89 10.90 -21.18 -21.94
CA LEU A 89 11.88 -21.67 -20.97
C LEU A 89 11.22 -22.52 -19.88
N ASP A 90 11.83 -23.66 -19.54
CA ASP A 90 11.32 -24.57 -18.52
C ASP A 90 11.63 -24.10 -17.08
N LEU A 91 11.24 -22.86 -16.79
CA LEU A 91 11.33 -22.22 -15.48
C LEU A 91 9.92 -21.91 -14.96
N PRO A 92 9.69 -21.95 -13.63
CA PRO A 92 8.48 -21.37 -13.03
C PRO A 92 8.38 -19.89 -13.41
N LEU A 93 7.20 -19.46 -13.88
CA LEU A 93 6.96 -18.09 -14.33
C LEU A 93 6.15 -17.33 -13.29
N ILE A 94 6.72 -16.26 -12.72
CA ILE A 94 6.01 -15.34 -11.83
C ILE A 94 5.65 -14.08 -12.60
N VAL A 95 4.37 -13.73 -12.60
CA VAL A 95 3.88 -12.46 -13.10
C VAL A 95 4.03 -11.40 -12.02
N ALA A 96 4.96 -10.46 -12.18
CA ALA A 96 5.34 -9.45 -11.19
C ALA A 96 4.87 -8.03 -11.59
N ALA A 97 3.63 -7.92 -12.04
CA ALA A 97 3.00 -6.63 -12.35
C ALA A 97 2.19 -6.12 -11.15
N GLY A 98 2.26 -4.81 -10.86
CA GLY A 98 1.42 -4.22 -9.80
C GLY A 98 -0.02 -3.95 -10.23
N GLN A 99 -0.27 -3.77 -11.53
CA GLN A 99 -1.54 -3.22 -12.03
C GLN A 99 -2.28 -4.11 -13.03
N ASN A 100 -1.60 -5.06 -13.69
CA ASN A 100 -2.13 -5.80 -14.84
C ASN A 100 -1.93 -7.33 -14.72
N GLN A 101 -1.93 -7.89 -13.51
CA GLN A 101 -1.69 -9.32 -13.31
C GLN A 101 -2.79 -10.18 -13.91
N ILE A 102 -4.06 -9.84 -13.69
CA ILE A 102 -5.24 -10.57 -14.18
C ILE A 102 -5.19 -10.66 -15.70
N GLU A 103 -4.93 -9.54 -16.37
CA GLU A 103 -4.83 -9.46 -17.83
C GLU A 103 -3.66 -10.32 -18.34
N ILE A 104 -2.46 -10.16 -17.78
CA ILE A 104 -1.28 -10.92 -18.20
C ILE A 104 -1.48 -12.42 -17.95
N LEU A 105 -1.97 -12.82 -16.78
CA LEU A 105 -2.21 -14.22 -16.43
C LEU A 105 -3.25 -14.85 -17.35
N GLY A 106 -4.28 -14.10 -17.74
CA GLY A 106 -5.34 -14.57 -18.65
C GLY A 106 -4.88 -14.78 -20.10
N GLU A 107 -3.84 -14.08 -20.54
CA GLU A 107 -3.27 -14.20 -21.90
C GLU A 107 -2.22 -15.32 -22.03
N LEU A 108 -1.65 -15.79 -20.93
CA LEU A 108 -0.61 -16.82 -20.93
C LEU A 108 -1.20 -18.21 -21.22
N THR A 109 -0.59 -18.92 -22.16
CA THR A 109 -0.96 -20.30 -22.54
C THR A 109 -0.22 -21.38 -21.75
N ARG A 110 0.60 -20.96 -20.78
CA ARG A 110 1.38 -21.83 -19.89
C ARG A 110 1.06 -21.52 -18.44
N GLU A 111 1.42 -22.43 -17.55
CA GLU A 111 1.33 -22.16 -16.12
C GLU A 111 2.21 -20.97 -15.72
N ALA A 112 1.60 -20.07 -14.96
CA ALA A 112 2.22 -18.91 -14.35
C ALA A 112 1.59 -18.62 -13.00
N TYR A 113 2.35 -17.97 -12.12
CA TYR A 113 1.97 -17.62 -10.76
C TYR A 113 1.84 -16.11 -10.65
N SER A 114 0.86 -15.64 -9.90
CA SER A 114 0.81 -14.23 -9.51
C SER A 114 2.01 -13.85 -8.64
N LEU A 115 2.28 -12.55 -8.52
CA LEU A 115 3.27 -12.00 -7.60
C LEU A 115 3.04 -12.51 -6.17
N ALA A 116 1.79 -12.58 -5.72
CA ALA A 116 1.46 -13.02 -4.36
C ALA A 116 1.74 -14.50 -4.14
N GLU A 117 1.40 -15.37 -5.10
CA GLU A 117 1.81 -16.78 -5.07
C GLU A 117 3.35 -16.89 -5.05
N GLY A 118 4.05 -16.12 -5.89
CA GLY A 118 5.52 -16.09 -5.91
C GLY A 118 6.15 -15.72 -4.57
N LEU A 119 5.70 -14.60 -3.98
CA LEU A 119 6.20 -14.13 -2.69
C LEU A 119 5.87 -15.11 -1.55
N TYR A 120 4.66 -15.69 -1.55
CA TYR A 120 4.23 -16.65 -0.53
C TYR A 120 5.03 -17.96 -0.60
N ALA A 121 5.12 -18.57 -1.79
CA ALA A 121 5.80 -19.85 -1.99
C ALA A 121 7.28 -19.76 -1.60
N LEU A 122 7.95 -18.70 -2.06
CA LEU A 122 9.39 -18.49 -1.86
C LEU A 122 9.73 -17.88 -0.49
N ASN A 123 8.74 -17.68 0.39
CA ASN A 123 8.92 -17.06 1.70
C ASN A 123 9.63 -15.70 1.63
N LEU A 124 9.26 -14.90 0.63
CA LEU A 124 9.77 -13.55 0.41
C LEU A 124 8.89 -12.52 1.15
N ARG A 125 9.30 -11.25 1.10
CA ARG A 125 8.63 -10.16 1.81
C ARG A 125 7.62 -9.46 0.92
N ASN A 126 6.52 -9.04 1.54
CA ASN A 126 5.68 -7.97 1.03
C ASN A 126 5.91 -6.74 1.90
N SER A 127 6.44 -5.67 1.31
CA SER A 127 6.85 -4.46 2.02
C SER A 127 7.73 -4.80 3.23
N TYR A 128 7.27 -4.52 4.46
CA TYR A 128 8.04 -4.67 5.68
C TYR A 128 7.83 -6.01 6.41
N GLY A 129 6.88 -6.84 5.96
CA GLY A 129 6.58 -8.15 6.55
C GLY A 129 6.84 -9.33 5.60
N PRO A 130 6.96 -10.58 6.10
CA PRO A 130 6.89 -11.76 5.26
C PRO A 130 5.54 -11.83 4.55
N ALA A 131 5.51 -12.13 3.24
CA ALA A 131 4.25 -12.19 2.48
C ALA A 131 3.25 -13.18 3.07
N ARG A 132 3.74 -14.30 3.63
CA ARG A 132 2.92 -15.28 4.35
C ARG A 132 2.13 -14.67 5.51
N ALA A 133 2.71 -13.72 6.23
CA ALA A 133 2.05 -13.08 7.37
C ALA A 133 0.82 -12.25 6.94
N PHE A 134 0.77 -11.74 5.71
CA PHE A 134 -0.40 -11.03 5.18
C PHE A 134 -1.58 -11.98 4.87
N SER A 135 -1.34 -13.29 4.80
CA SER A 135 -2.31 -14.30 4.35
C SER A 135 -2.68 -15.29 5.46
N ASP A 136 -1.71 -15.71 6.28
CA ASP A 136 -1.89 -16.80 7.23
C ASP A 136 -2.80 -16.42 8.41
N SER A 137 -2.82 -15.15 8.85
CA SER A 137 -3.64 -14.73 9.98
C SER A 137 -5.09 -14.34 9.61
N VAL A 138 -5.41 -14.15 8.32
CA VAL A 138 -6.69 -13.53 7.90
C VAL A 138 -7.94 -14.23 8.45
N VAL A 139 -7.92 -15.57 8.51
CA VAL A 139 -9.07 -16.35 9.04
C VAL A 139 -9.12 -16.30 10.56
N ASP A 140 -7.95 -16.32 11.22
CA ASP A 140 -7.86 -16.29 12.68
C ASP A 140 -8.28 -14.92 13.21
N ASP A 141 -7.97 -13.85 12.47
CA ASP A 141 -8.31 -12.45 12.77
C ASP A 141 -9.75 -12.07 12.34
N ALA A 142 -10.61 -13.05 12.00
CA ALA A 142 -11.91 -12.78 11.39
C ALA A 142 -12.86 -11.93 12.26
N GLU A 143 -12.76 -12.00 13.59
CA GLU A 143 -13.58 -11.15 14.48
C GLU A 143 -13.20 -9.68 14.38
N ASP A 144 -11.90 -9.38 14.50
CA ASP A 144 -11.38 -8.02 14.43
C ASP A 144 -11.59 -7.42 13.02
N LEU A 145 -11.36 -8.21 11.98
CA LEU A 145 -11.62 -7.82 10.60
C LEU A 145 -13.11 -7.60 10.34
N PHE A 146 -13.99 -8.38 10.96
CA PHE A 146 -15.43 -8.17 10.86
C PHE A 146 -15.86 -6.87 11.53
N ALA A 147 -15.28 -6.52 12.68
CA ALA A 147 -15.56 -5.25 13.35
C ALA A 147 -15.21 -4.06 12.45
N VAL A 148 -14.06 -4.12 11.76
CA VAL A 148 -13.67 -3.12 10.76
C VAL A 148 -14.68 -3.11 9.60
N TYR A 149 -14.93 -4.26 8.97
CA TYR A 149 -15.87 -4.40 7.85
C TYR A 149 -17.26 -3.83 8.17
N HIS A 150 -17.78 -4.12 9.36
CA HIS A 150 -19.09 -3.65 9.80
C HIS A 150 -19.12 -2.13 10.01
N GLY A 151 -18.03 -1.57 10.54
CA GLY A 151 -17.86 -0.12 10.77
C GLY A 151 -17.55 0.70 9.51
N LEU A 152 -17.34 0.07 8.35
CA LEU A 152 -17.12 0.77 7.09
C LEU A 152 -18.42 1.38 6.53
N ASP A 153 -18.24 2.51 5.84
CA ASP A 153 -19.24 3.08 4.94
C ASP A 153 -19.72 2.03 3.94
N ALA A 154 -21.04 2.02 3.70
CA ALA A 154 -21.71 0.92 3.02
C ALA A 154 -21.06 0.58 1.67
N GLY A 155 -20.70 1.56 0.85
CA GLY A 155 -20.09 1.34 -0.47
C GLY A 155 -18.62 0.88 -0.48
N CYS A 156 -17.98 0.77 0.67
CA CYS A 156 -16.57 0.37 0.79
C CYS A 156 -16.40 -1.10 1.19
N ARG A 157 -17.47 -1.74 1.70
CA ARG A 157 -17.45 -3.09 2.27
C ARG A 157 -17.01 -4.16 1.29
N ARG A 158 -17.49 -4.09 0.05
CA ARG A 158 -17.10 -5.02 -1.02
C ARG A 158 -15.60 -4.98 -1.32
N ALA A 159 -15.01 -3.78 -1.39
CA ALA A 159 -13.58 -3.63 -1.68
C ALA A 159 -12.74 -4.22 -0.55
N PHE A 160 -13.11 -3.95 0.71
CA PHE A 160 -12.44 -4.51 1.87
C PHE A 160 -12.53 -6.04 1.90
N LEU A 161 -13.73 -6.60 1.73
CA LEU A 161 -13.92 -8.06 1.67
C LEU A 161 -13.10 -8.69 0.54
N GLY A 162 -13.06 -8.07 -0.64
CA GLY A 162 -12.25 -8.53 -1.77
C GLY A 162 -10.76 -8.61 -1.43
N VAL A 163 -10.22 -7.59 -0.74
CA VAL A 163 -8.81 -7.63 -0.27
C VAL A 163 -8.58 -8.77 0.73
N LEU A 164 -9.52 -9.04 1.65
CA LEU A 164 -9.37 -10.15 2.60
C LEU A 164 -9.47 -11.50 1.91
N GLN A 165 -10.38 -11.67 0.95
CA GLN A 165 -10.50 -12.89 0.16
C GLN A 165 -9.25 -13.12 -0.70
N TYR A 166 -8.71 -12.06 -1.31
CA TYR A 166 -7.41 -12.10 -1.98
C TYR A 166 -6.31 -12.54 -1.02
N ARG A 167 -6.17 -11.91 0.15
CA ARG A 167 -5.13 -12.27 1.12
C ARG A 167 -5.28 -13.71 1.62
N ALA A 168 -6.49 -14.19 1.86
CA ALA A 168 -6.76 -15.55 2.32
C ALA A 168 -6.55 -16.63 1.25
N SER A 169 -6.63 -16.29 -0.04
CA SER A 169 -6.59 -17.25 -1.16
C SER A 169 -5.40 -17.11 -2.11
N LEU A 170 -4.74 -15.96 -2.09
CA LEU A 170 -3.79 -15.46 -3.10
C LEU A 170 -4.39 -15.31 -4.51
N ASP A 171 -5.72 -15.34 -4.66
CA ASP A 171 -6.38 -15.20 -5.95
C ASP A 171 -6.57 -13.72 -6.32
N VAL A 172 -5.72 -13.25 -7.24
CA VAL A 172 -5.72 -11.85 -7.70
C VAL A 172 -7.06 -11.40 -8.30
N HIS A 173 -7.92 -12.32 -8.74
CA HIS A 173 -9.23 -11.96 -9.30
C HIS A 173 -10.17 -11.30 -8.29
N TYR A 174 -9.96 -11.50 -6.98
CA TYR A 174 -10.71 -10.75 -5.96
C TYR A 174 -10.43 -9.24 -5.99
N LEU A 175 -9.31 -8.82 -6.60
CA LEU A 175 -8.92 -7.42 -6.78
C LEU A 175 -9.43 -6.81 -8.11
N ALA A 176 -10.25 -7.54 -8.88
CA ALA A 176 -10.77 -7.06 -10.16
C ALA A 176 -11.62 -5.77 -10.04
N HIS A 177 -12.17 -5.50 -8.85
CA HIS A 177 -12.97 -4.30 -8.56
C HIS A 177 -12.19 -3.16 -7.91
N ARG A 178 -10.86 -3.20 -7.93
CA ARG A 178 -10.01 -2.09 -7.48
C ARG A 178 -10.38 -0.78 -8.18
N ARG A 179 -10.12 0.34 -7.51
CA ARG A 179 -10.20 1.66 -8.12
C ARG A 179 -8.96 1.97 -8.96
N PRO A 180 -9.02 2.89 -9.93
CA PRO A 180 -7.85 3.29 -10.70
C PRO A 180 -6.77 3.90 -9.79
N VAL A 181 -5.51 3.51 -9.95
CA VAL A 181 -4.38 4.02 -9.15
C VAL A 181 -4.23 5.54 -9.17
N GLY A 182 -4.59 6.19 -10.28
CA GLY A 182 -4.62 7.66 -10.36
C GLY A 182 -5.64 8.34 -9.44
N GLU A 183 -6.54 7.57 -8.82
CA GLU A 183 -7.49 8.03 -7.80
C GLU A 183 -7.11 7.60 -6.38
N MET A 184 -5.90 7.10 -6.15
CA MET A 184 -5.46 6.58 -4.85
C MET A 184 -5.70 7.57 -3.70
N TRP A 185 -5.44 8.86 -3.92
CA TRP A 185 -5.62 9.88 -2.88
C TRP A 185 -6.98 10.58 -2.95
N ARG A 186 -7.92 10.07 -3.76
CA ARG A 186 -9.31 10.55 -3.84
C ARG A 186 -10.18 9.75 -2.87
N PRO A 187 -10.61 10.33 -1.73
CA PRO A 187 -11.50 9.64 -0.81
C PRO A 187 -12.77 9.18 -1.53
N PRO A 188 -13.29 7.97 -1.26
CA PRO A 188 -14.58 7.50 -1.79
C PRO A 188 -15.77 8.19 -1.06
N VAL A 189 -15.65 9.49 -0.79
CA VAL A 189 -16.56 10.30 0.03
C VAL A 189 -17.00 11.50 -0.80
N ALA A 190 -18.30 11.78 -0.81
CA ALA A 190 -18.86 12.89 -1.57
C ALA A 190 -18.82 14.20 -0.75
N GLY A 191 -18.71 15.34 -1.44
CA GLY A 191 -18.94 16.66 -0.84
C GLY A 191 -17.81 17.20 0.04
N LEU A 192 -16.65 16.54 0.09
CA LEU A 192 -15.47 17.09 0.75
C LEU A 192 -14.97 18.34 -0.01
N ARG A 193 -14.73 19.43 0.73
CA ARG A 193 -13.98 20.60 0.28
C ARG A 193 -12.67 20.66 1.04
N ILE A 194 -11.57 20.64 0.32
CA ILE A 194 -10.21 20.56 0.85
C ILE A 194 -9.40 21.73 0.30
N GLU A 195 -9.05 22.68 1.16
CA GLU A 195 -8.26 23.86 0.79
C GLU A 195 -6.80 23.73 1.25
N SER A 196 -6.54 22.81 2.17
CA SER A 196 -5.23 22.57 2.78
C SER A 196 -4.91 21.08 2.93
N PHE A 197 -3.70 20.69 2.53
CA PHE A 197 -3.25 19.29 2.49
C PHE A 197 -1.94 19.07 3.25
N CYS A 198 -1.89 18.09 4.14
CA CYS A 198 -0.67 17.63 4.78
C CYS A 198 -0.29 16.26 4.19
N ASP A 199 0.85 16.21 3.49
CA ASP A 199 1.35 15.04 2.77
C ASP A 199 2.54 14.44 3.54
N ILE A 200 2.28 13.36 4.26
CA ILE A 200 3.30 12.66 5.06
C ILE A 200 3.79 11.46 4.25
N GLY A 201 5.07 11.49 3.90
CA GLY A 201 5.66 10.61 2.87
C GLY A 201 5.40 11.18 1.48
N ALA A 202 5.79 12.43 1.24
CA ALA A 202 5.45 13.17 0.02
C ALA A 202 6.21 12.72 -1.24
N TYR A 203 7.30 11.96 -1.08
CA TYR A 203 8.14 11.48 -2.18
C TYR A 203 8.49 12.61 -3.17
N ASP A 204 8.08 12.54 -4.43
CA ASP A 204 8.35 13.56 -5.45
C ASP A 204 7.22 14.60 -5.61
N GLY A 205 6.19 14.54 -4.76
CA GLY A 205 5.01 15.40 -4.82
C GLY A 205 3.91 14.90 -5.77
N ASP A 206 3.96 13.62 -6.19
CA ASP A 206 2.89 12.97 -6.94
C ASP A 206 1.53 13.03 -6.22
N SER A 207 1.54 12.85 -4.91
CA SER A 207 0.39 12.80 -4.02
C SER A 207 -0.26 14.18 -3.89
N LEU A 208 0.55 15.25 -3.81
CA LEU A 208 0.10 16.63 -3.94
C LEU A 208 -0.56 16.91 -5.31
N THR A 209 0.07 16.42 -6.40
CA THR A 209 -0.47 16.58 -7.76
C THR A 209 -1.81 15.88 -7.93
N ALA A 210 -1.91 14.63 -7.47
CA ALA A 210 -3.14 13.85 -7.50
C ALA A 210 -4.24 14.50 -6.65
N THR A 211 -3.90 14.99 -5.45
CA THR A 211 -4.85 15.66 -4.55
C THR A 211 -5.35 16.98 -5.14
N LYS A 212 -4.49 17.80 -5.76
CA LYS A 212 -4.92 19.03 -6.46
C LYS A 212 -5.85 18.76 -7.64
N ALA A 213 -5.65 17.66 -8.36
CA ALA A 213 -6.54 17.25 -9.45
C ALA A 213 -7.94 16.88 -8.94
N VAL A 214 -8.03 16.35 -7.72
CA VAL A 214 -9.30 16.01 -7.06
C VAL A 214 -9.96 17.22 -6.41
N PHE A 215 -9.16 18.10 -5.80
CA PHE A 215 -9.59 19.30 -5.07
C PHE A 215 -8.95 20.56 -5.68
N PRO A 216 -9.56 21.12 -6.73
CA PRO A 216 -9.02 22.30 -7.42
C PRO A 216 -8.85 23.53 -6.53
N GLU A 217 -9.59 23.62 -5.41
CA GLU A 217 -9.51 24.67 -4.42
C GLU A 217 -8.32 24.54 -3.45
N LEU A 218 -7.59 23.42 -3.47
CA LEU A 218 -6.37 23.23 -2.69
C LEU A 218 -5.38 24.37 -2.96
N SER A 219 -5.05 25.14 -1.93
CA SER A 219 -4.25 26.35 -2.06
C SER A 219 -3.00 26.34 -1.17
N ARG A 220 -2.96 25.47 -0.17
CA ARG A 220 -1.83 25.37 0.77
C ARG A 220 -1.50 23.91 1.07
N SER A 221 -0.23 23.61 1.28
CA SER A 221 0.21 22.28 1.72
C SER A 221 1.37 22.31 2.69
N LEU A 222 1.50 21.23 3.46
CA LEU A 222 2.71 20.85 4.20
C LEU A 222 3.15 19.49 3.68
N THR A 223 4.33 19.42 3.06
CA THR A 223 4.96 18.15 2.66
C THR A 223 6.04 17.74 3.67
N ILE A 224 6.06 16.46 4.01
CA ILE A 224 7.04 15.85 4.92
C ILE A 224 7.72 14.71 4.16
N GLU A 225 9.02 14.88 3.88
CA GLU A 225 9.83 13.96 3.10
C GLU A 225 11.28 13.97 3.60
N PRO A 226 11.86 12.82 4.02
CA PRO A 226 13.22 12.76 4.54
C PRO A 226 14.29 13.08 3.48
N SER A 227 14.04 12.79 2.20
CA SER A 227 15.01 13.02 1.12
C SER A 227 15.14 14.49 0.76
N ALA A 228 16.26 15.11 1.15
CA ALA A 228 16.59 16.48 0.75
C ALA A 228 16.63 16.69 -0.78
N ALA A 229 16.89 15.64 -1.55
CA ALA A 229 16.88 15.69 -3.02
C ALA A 229 15.47 15.87 -3.60
N MET A 230 14.43 15.46 -2.87
CA MET A 230 13.03 15.64 -3.30
C MET A 230 12.50 17.03 -3.02
N ALA A 231 13.10 17.78 -2.08
CA ALA A 231 12.64 19.12 -1.75
C ALA A 231 12.49 20.08 -2.94
N PRO A 232 13.47 20.22 -3.87
CA PRO A 232 13.29 21.04 -5.06
C PRO A 232 12.25 20.48 -6.04
N VAL A 233 12.07 19.14 -6.10
CA VAL A 233 11.08 18.50 -6.97
C VAL A 233 9.65 18.81 -6.49
N ILE A 234 9.42 18.62 -5.19
CA ILE A 234 8.14 18.96 -4.54
C ILE A 234 7.84 20.45 -4.68
N ALA A 235 8.84 21.33 -4.45
CA ALA A 235 8.66 22.78 -4.59
C ALA A 235 8.24 23.17 -6.02
N ALA A 236 8.89 22.61 -7.04
CA ALA A 236 8.53 22.84 -8.43
C ALA A 236 7.13 22.29 -8.78
N ALA A 237 6.74 21.13 -8.22
CA ALA A 237 5.40 20.60 -8.36
C ALA A 237 4.36 21.54 -7.75
N ALA A 238 4.57 22.01 -6.52
CA ALA A 238 3.68 22.95 -5.83
C ALA A 238 3.54 24.28 -6.58
N GLU A 239 4.66 24.85 -7.08
CA GLU A 239 4.67 26.09 -7.87
C GLU A 239 3.83 25.94 -9.14
N ARG A 240 4.04 24.86 -9.91
CA ARG A 240 3.25 24.57 -11.12
C ARG A 240 1.75 24.42 -10.84
N LEU A 241 1.39 23.95 -9.64
CA LEU A 241 0.00 23.76 -9.22
C LEU A 241 -0.61 25.03 -8.59
N GLY A 242 0.18 26.09 -8.37
CA GLY A 242 -0.25 27.30 -7.67
C GLY A 242 -0.60 27.04 -6.20
N VAL A 243 0.07 26.09 -5.55
CA VAL A 243 -0.13 25.72 -4.14
C VAL A 243 1.01 26.30 -3.29
N ALA A 244 0.67 27.04 -2.24
CA ALA A 244 1.64 27.51 -1.27
C ALA A 244 2.10 26.34 -0.39
N ASN A 245 3.29 25.80 -0.65
CA ASN A 245 3.82 24.64 0.07
C ASN A 245 4.87 25.02 1.12
N ARG A 246 4.70 24.51 2.35
CA ARG A 246 5.78 24.38 3.33
C ARG A 246 6.38 22.98 3.20
N ASN A 247 7.69 22.87 3.11
CA ASN A 247 8.37 21.58 3.05
C ASN A 247 9.21 21.34 4.31
N PHE A 248 9.04 20.18 4.94
CA PHE A 248 9.88 19.71 6.03
C PHE A 248 10.75 18.55 5.54
N ILE A 249 12.07 18.76 5.60
CA ILE A 249 13.06 17.74 5.23
C ILE A 249 13.36 16.91 6.49
N GLY A 250 12.67 15.78 6.62
CA GLY A 250 12.74 14.89 7.77
C GLY A 250 11.54 13.94 7.79
N ALA A 251 11.39 13.19 8.88
CA ALA A 251 10.25 12.30 9.07
C ALA A 251 9.32 12.81 10.18
N ALA A 252 8.01 12.66 9.99
CA ALA A 252 7.08 12.75 11.11
C ALA A 252 7.23 11.51 11.99
N TRP A 253 7.28 11.68 13.31
CA TRP A 253 7.44 10.59 14.27
C TRP A 253 6.67 10.84 15.56
N SER A 254 6.79 9.93 16.51
CA SER A 254 6.15 10.04 17.83
C SER A 254 6.79 11.09 18.74
N HIS A 255 8.05 11.45 18.50
CA HIS A 255 8.82 12.43 19.26
C HIS A 255 10.08 12.88 18.47
N PRO A 256 10.74 14.00 18.86
CA PRO A 256 12.01 14.41 18.27
C PRO A 256 13.13 13.41 18.59
N THR A 257 13.73 12.84 17.55
CA THR A 257 14.81 11.85 17.61
C THR A 257 15.54 11.83 16.25
N ARG A 258 16.34 10.80 16.00
CA ARG A 258 16.95 10.52 14.70
C ARG A 258 16.67 9.08 14.28
N LEU A 259 16.53 8.88 12.98
CA LEU A 259 16.28 7.57 12.38
C LEU A 259 17.42 7.22 11.42
N ASP A 260 17.71 5.93 11.34
CA ASP A 260 18.43 5.35 10.21
C ASP A 260 17.42 4.78 9.22
N ALA A 261 17.65 5.06 7.95
CA ALA A 261 16.97 4.37 6.86
C ALA A 261 17.91 3.36 6.22
N ARG A 262 17.62 2.08 6.42
CA ARG A 262 18.35 1.00 5.77
C ARG A 262 17.63 0.61 4.48
N LEU A 263 18.30 0.88 3.35
CA LEU A 263 17.84 0.44 2.05
C LEU A 263 17.67 -1.08 2.01
N ILE A 264 16.47 -1.50 1.64
CA ILE A 264 16.12 -2.87 1.30
C ILE A 264 15.54 -2.90 -0.13
N PHE A 265 15.99 -3.86 -0.94
CA PHE A 265 15.45 -4.10 -2.28
C PHE A 265 15.35 -2.82 -3.15
N ASN A 266 14.25 -2.60 -3.89
CA ASN A 266 14.14 -1.53 -4.90
C ASN A 266 13.78 -0.15 -4.31
N GLY A 267 14.53 0.34 -3.32
CA GLY A 267 14.26 1.67 -2.75
C GLY A 267 13.38 1.67 -1.50
N MET A 268 12.88 0.51 -1.05
CA MET A 268 12.19 0.41 0.24
C MET A 268 13.18 0.68 1.38
N LEU A 269 12.73 1.35 2.44
CA LEU A 269 13.58 1.75 3.56
C LEU A 269 13.05 1.13 4.84
N VAL A 270 13.84 0.29 5.50
CA VAL A 270 13.54 -0.06 6.90
C VAL A 270 13.98 1.12 7.76
N ILE A 271 13.03 1.68 8.49
CA ILE A 271 13.24 2.80 9.39
C ILE A 271 13.47 2.27 10.81
N GLU A 272 14.60 2.63 11.42
CA GLU A 272 14.93 2.26 12.79
C GLU A 272 15.36 3.51 13.56
N GLU A 273 14.93 3.64 14.81
CA GLU A 273 15.37 4.75 15.66
C GLU A 273 16.83 4.56 16.05
N ASN A 274 17.65 5.55 15.72
CA ASN A 274 19.07 5.59 16.07
C ASN A 274 19.49 7.04 16.29
N THR A 275 19.92 7.38 17.50
CA THR A 275 20.38 8.74 17.83
C THR A 275 21.55 9.26 16.97
N ALA A 276 22.28 8.36 16.31
CA ALA A 276 23.36 8.68 15.38
C ALA A 276 22.91 8.71 13.89
N GLY A 277 21.65 8.37 13.61
CA GLY A 277 21.12 8.29 12.25
C GLY A 277 21.00 9.64 11.57
N ASP A 278 20.85 9.67 10.26
CA ASP A 278 20.92 10.89 9.47
C ASP A 278 19.57 11.60 9.28
N ILE A 279 18.46 10.88 9.42
CA ILE A 279 17.11 11.44 9.29
C ILE A 279 16.67 12.07 10.61
N GLN A 280 16.42 13.37 10.60
CA GLN A 280 15.81 14.05 11.74
C GLN A 280 14.30 13.82 11.78
N THR A 281 13.74 13.72 12.99
CA THR A 281 12.29 13.63 13.18
C THR A 281 11.73 14.81 13.94
N GLU A 282 10.43 15.02 13.75
CA GLU A 282 9.62 15.89 14.58
C GLU A 282 8.20 15.31 14.70
N THR A 283 7.48 15.69 15.75
CA THR A 283 6.06 15.39 15.91
C THR A 283 5.23 16.13 14.88
N LEU A 284 4.19 15.49 14.35
CA LEU A 284 3.27 16.15 13.43
C LEU A 284 2.59 17.37 14.09
N ASP A 285 2.28 17.29 15.39
CA ASP A 285 1.70 18.39 16.14
C ASP A 285 2.63 19.62 16.17
N ALA A 286 3.93 19.44 16.40
CA ALA A 286 4.89 20.54 16.34
C ALA A 286 5.10 21.07 14.91
N LEU A 287 5.13 20.17 13.90
CA LEU A 287 5.29 20.57 12.50
C LEU A 287 4.12 21.39 11.98
N VAL A 288 2.89 21.08 12.41
CA VAL A 288 1.68 21.80 12.03
C VAL A 288 1.48 23.05 12.89
N GLY A 289 1.83 22.99 14.18
CA GLY A 289 1.60 24.09 15.12
C GLY A 289 0.11 24.38 15.30
N GLU A 290 -0.26 25.66 15.26
CA GLU A 290 -1.66 26.10 15.35
C GLU A 290 -2.43 26.00 14.03
N GLU A 291 -1.75 25.66 12.92
CA GLU A 291 -2.42 25.53 11.64
C GLU A 291 -3.36 24.32 11.61
N THR A 292 -4.32 24.37 10.70
CA THR A 292 -5.18 23.23 10.36
C THR A 292 -4.99 22.88 8.90
N TYR A 293 -4.90 21.58 8.64
CA TYR A 293 -4.90 20.97 7.32
C TYR A 293 -6.16 20.13 7.18
N ASP A 294 -6.99 20.43 6.19
CA ASP A 294 -8.30 19.78 5.99
C ASP A 294 -8.12 18.29 5.68
N TYR A 295 -7.09 17.96 4.91
CA TYR A 295 -6.77 16.59 4.51
C TYR A 295 -5.36 16.22 4.92
N VAL A 296 -5.21 15.13 5.68
CA VAL A 296 -3.92 14.57 6.07
C VAL A 296 -3.75 13.21 5.41
N LYS A 297 -2.67 13.00 4.66
CA LYS A 297 -2.31 11.71 4.06
C LYS A 297 -1.09 11.13 4.76
N MET A 298 -1.11 9.83 5.03
CA MET A 298 -0.01 9.08 5.63
C MET A 298 0.29 7.85 4.78
N ASP A 299 1.48 7.83 4.17
CA ASP A 299 2.07 6.69 3.48
C ASP A 299 3.55 6.70 3.83
N VAL A 300 3.88 6.08 4.97
CA VAL A 300 5.14 6.32 5.69
C VAL A 300 5.86 5.02 6.02
N GLU A 301 5.73 4.04 5.14
CA GLU A 301 6.59 2.88 5.09
C GLU A 301 6.60 2.05 6.40
N GLY A 302 5.43 1.88 7.02
CA GLY A 302 5.25 1.15 8.28
C GLY A 302 5.34 2.02 9.54
N SER A 303 5.54 3.33 9.37
CA SER A 303 5.66 4.29 10.47
C SER A 303 4.32 4.93 10.88
N GLU A 304 3.20 4.49 10.32
CA GLU A 304 1.88 5.12 10.47
C GLU A 304 1.50 5.27 11.94
N ALA A 305 1.77 4.24 12.76
CA ALA A 305 1.48 4.27 14.18
C ALA A 305 2.30 5.31 14.95
N ALA A 306 3.57 5.51 14.58
CA ALA A 306 4.44 6.50 15.20
C ALA A 306 4.01 7.93 14.83
N VAL A 307 3.65 8.16 13.56
CA VAL A 307 3.13 9.45 13.10
C VAL A 307 1.82 9.80 13.82
N MET A 308 0.89 8.85 13.94
CA MET A 308 -0.36 9.08 14.67
C MET A 308 -0.12 9.41 16.15
N ALA A 309 0.88 8.78 16.80
CA ALA A 309 1.21 9.05 18.19
C ALA A 309 1.76 10.48 18.40
N GLY A 310 2.53 11.02 17.45
CA GLY A 310 3.04 12.39 17.49
C GLY A 310 2.15 13.43 16.80
N GLY A 311 0.94 13.08 16.41
CA GLY A 311 0.05 13.92 15.59
C GLY A 311 -1.39 13.97 16.08
N ALA A 312 -1.63 13.65 17.35
CA ALA A 312 -2.98 13.47 17.88
C ALA A 312 -3.82 14.74 17.72
N GLU A 313 -3.27 15.91 18.04
CA GLU A 313 -4.01 17.16 17.95
C GLU A 313 -4.25 17.59 16.49
N ALA A 314 -3.22 17.50 15.65
CA ALA A 314 -3.29 17.85 14.23
C ALA A 314 -4.32 16.99 13.49
N LEU A 315 -4.32 15.68 13.74
CA LEU A 315 -5.25 14.73 13.12
C LEU A 315 -6.70 14.96 13.59
N GLN A 316 -6.94 15.29 14.87
CA GLN A 316 -8.28 15.65 15.36
C GLN A 316 -8.87 16.91 14.69
N ARG A 317 -8.02 17.87 14.32
CA ARG A 317 -8.44 19.09 13.61
C ARG A 317 -8.74 18.88 12.13
N ALA A 318 -8.30 17.76 11.55
CA ALA A 318 -8.55 17.44 10.15
C ALA A 318 -10.05 17.25 9.85
N ARG A 319 -10.39 17.27 8.56
CA ARG A 319 -11.70 16.87 8.03
C ARG A 319 -11.67 15.47 7.45
N CYS A 320 -10.54 15.09 6.87
CA CYS A 320 -10.28 13.78 6.31
C CYS A 320 -8.84 13.36 6.59
N ILE A 321 -8.64 12.08 6.89
CA ILE A 321 -7.33 11.46 7.09
C ILE A 321 -7.29 10.22 6.20
N ALA A 322 -6.34 10.16 5.27
CA ALA A 322 -6.07 8.99 4.43
C ALA A 322 -4.80 8.28 4.91
N VAL A 323 -4.87 6.97 5.11
CA VAL A 323 -3.76 6.19 5.68
C VAL A 323 -3.53 4.92 4.89
N ALA A 324 -2.31 4.71 4.44
CA ALA A 324 -1.85 3.45 3.89
C ALA A 324 -2.02 2.31 4.92
N SER A 325 -2.51 1.17 4.46
CA SER A 325 -2.82 0.00 5.32
C SER A 325 -2.33 -1.32 4.72
N TYR A 326 -1.15 -1.26 4.11
CA TYR A 326 -0.56 -2.37 3.37
C TYR A 326 0.92 -2.63 3.69
N HIS A 327 1.51 -1.88 4.62
CA HIS A 327 2.93 -1.96 4.96
C HIS A 327 3.23 -3.12 5.91
N LEU A 328 2.35 -3.33 6.89
CA LEU A 328 2.45 -4.37 7.90
C LEU A 328 1.26 -5.34 7.82
N PRO A 329 1.46 -6.62 8.23
CA PRO A 329 0.40 -7.63 8.16
C PRO A 329 -0.91 -7.24 8.86
N HIS A 330 -0.80 -6.56 10.01
CA HIS A 330 -1.91 -6.19 10.89
C HIS A 330 -2.52 -4.81 10.59
N ASP A 331 -2.07 -4.11 9.55
CA ASP A 331 -2.56 -2.75 9.27
C ASP A 331 -4.07 -2.70 9.01
N LEU A 332 -4.66 -3.76 8.45
CA LEU A 332 -6.10 -3.80 8.16
C LEU A 332 -6.98 -3.78 9.42
N THR A 333 -6.42 -4.05 10.60
CA THR A 333 -7.10 -3.95 11.90
C THR A 333 -6.54 -2.82 12.75
N ALA A 334 -5.22 -2.68 12.81
CA ALA A 334 -4.56 -1.73 13.70
C ALA A 334 -4.74 -0.26 13.28
N VAL A 335 -4.62 0.05 11.98
CA VAL A 335 -4.80 1.42 11.46
C VAL A 335 -6.18 1.98 11.80
N PRO A 336 -7.31 1.32 11.45
CA PRO A 336 -8.63 1.85 11.77
C PRO A 336 -8.87 1.93 13.27
N ALA A 337 -8.40 0.96 14.07
CA ALA A 337 -8.53 1.01 15.53
C ALA A 337 -7.75 2.16 16.16
N GLN A 338 -6.54 2.47 15.66
CA GLN A 338 -5.74 3.59 16.15
C GLN A 338 -6.38 4.93 15.78
N LEU A 339 -6.84 5.09 14.54
CA LEU A 339 -7.53 6.29 14.08
C LEU A 339 -8.78 6.59 14.93
N ARG A 340 -9.60 5.57 15.20
CA ARG A 340 -10.82 5.67 16.03
C ARG A 340 -10.51 6.16 17.45
N ARG A 341 -9.51 5.56 18.10
CA ARG A 341 -9.05 5.97 19.44
C ARG A 341 -8.51 7.39 19.43
N LEU A 342 -7.74 7.75 18.41
CA LEU A 342 -7.12 9.06 18.28
C LEU A 342 -8.17 10.17 18.21
N VAL A 343 -9.25 9.99 17.44
CA VAL A 343 -10.30 11.01 17.33
C VAL A 343 -11.35 10.94 18.45
N GLY A 344 -11.21 10.01 19.40
CA GLY A 344 -12.15 9.82 20.50
C GLY A 344 -13.55 9.37 20.05
N ASP A 345 -13.66 8.69 18.91
CA ASP A 345 -14.94 8.28 18.31
C ASP A 345 -14.89 6.81 17.90
N GLU A 346 -14.89 5.94 18.91
CA GLU A 346 -14.81 4.48 18.75
C GLU A 346 -16.03 3.88 18.05
N VAL A 347 -17.20 4.52 18.19
CA VAL A 347 -18.48 4.03 17.66
C VAL A 347 -18.86 4.64 16.30
N GLY A 348 -18.21 5.72 15.89
CA GLY A 348 -18.41 6.38 14.59
C GLY A 348 -19.63 7.28 14.49
N GLU A 349 -19.89 8.06 15.54
CA GLU A 349 -20.97 9.03 15.57
C GLU A 349 -20.65 10.32 14.79
N THR A 350 -19.39 10.76 14.84
CA THR A 350 -18.90 12.02 14.27
C THR A 350 -17.92 11.82 13.12
N TRP A 351 -17.24 10.67 13.12
CA TRP A 351 -16.28 10.24 12.11
C TRP A 351 -16.74 8.92 11.49
N ARG A 352 -16.73 8.88 10.17
CA ARG A 352 -16.99 7.69 9.36
C ARG A 352 -15.70 7.15 8.80
N LEU A 353 -15.69 5.83 8.59
CA LEU A 353 -14.54 5.10 8.07
C LEU A 353 -14.89 4.56 6.69
N ALA A 354 -14.11 4.93 5.69
CA ALA A 354 -14.19 4.43 4.34
C ALA A 354 -12.91 3.67 3.97
N PHE A 355 -12.98 2.85 2.94
CA PHE A 355 -11.86 2.02 2.48
C PHE A 355 -11.85 1.92 0.96
N ALA A 356 -10.66 1.93 0.37
CA ALA A 356 -10.47 1.63 -1.04
C ALA A 356 -9.15 0.90 -1.29
N HIS A 357 -9.10 0.19 -2.42
CA HIS A 357 -7.93 -0.54 -2.88
C HIS A 357 -7.66 -0.21 -4.35
N TYR A 358 -6.38 -0.07 -4.73
CA TYR A 358 -5.99 0.52 -6.01
C TYR A 358 -4.99 -0.29 -6.85
N SER A 359 -4.56 -1.47 -6.38
CA SER A 359 -3.61 -2.33 -7.09
C SER A 359 -4.18 -3.72 -7.39
N GLN A 360 -3.38 -4.52 -8.09
CA GLN A 360 -3.59 -5.96 -8.16
C GLN A 360 -2.58 -6.70 -7.28
N SER A 361 -2.04 -6.09 -6.22
CA SER A 361 -1.10 -6.70 -5.27
C SER A 361 -1.59 -6.51 -3.82
N PHE A 362 -0.75 -6.83 -2.83
CA PHE A 362 -1.05 -6.54 -1.42
C PHE A 362 -1.13 -5.04 -1.12
N ASP A 363 -0.52 -4.23 -1.97
CA ASP A 363 -0.27 -2.82 -1.77
C ASP A 363 -1.48 -1.95 -2.10
N ASP A 364 -1.39 -0.65 -1.81
CA ASP A 364 -2.36 0.34 -2.24
C ASP A 364 -3.76 0.15 -1.61
N SER A 365 -3.81 -0.33 -0.37
CA SER A 365 -5.03 -0.36 0.46
C SER A 365 -5.06 0.86 1.38
N ILE A 366 -6.08 1.71 1.27
CA ILE A 366 -6.15 2.98 1.99
C ILE A 366 -7.44 3.05 2.83
N PHE A 367 -7.30 3.39 4.12
CA PHE A 367 -8.42 3.83 4.94
C PHE A 367 -8.59 5.34 4.87
N TYR A 368 -9.83 5.81 4.87
CA TYR A 368 -10.18 7.22 4.98
C TYR A 368 -11.06 7.41 6.21
N LEU A 369 -10.56 8.12 7.21
CA LEU A 369 -11.38 8.59 8.32
C LEU A 369 -11.85 10.00 7.97
N HIS A 370 -13.16 10.25 7.95
CA HIS A 370 -13.71 11.56 7.57
C HIS A 370 -14.89 11.97 8.43
N ARG A 371 -15.12 13.28 8.57
CA ARG A 371 -16.29 13.78 9.28
C ARG A 371 -17.59 13.45 8.54
N ALA A 372 -18.63 13.11 9.30
CA ALA A 372 -19.94 12.69 8.81
C ALA A 372 -20.72 13.81 8.09
#